data_AF-A0A9D5YL23-F1
#
_entry.id   AF-A0A9D5YL23-F1
#
_cell.length_a   1.000
_cell.length_b   1.000
_cell.length_c   1.000
_cell.angle_alpha   90.00
_cell.angle_beta   90.00
_cell.angle_gamma   90.00
#
_symmetry.space_group_name_H-M   'P 1'
#
loop_
_entity.id
_entity.type
_entity.pdbx_description
1 polymer ?
#
loop_
_entity_poly.entity_id
_entity_poly.type
_entity_poly.pdbx_seq_one_letter_code
_entity_poly.pdbx_strand_id
1 'polypeptide(L)'
;MLVVNRVIGNDLFSKSGIPMYFVREVADLDEDDIIDIIQECQTKISRTLFNKNNKKAFWILLEKIMLEATHNPTANIHDILSAINSELRESVFTMDDQALLYLIASVKEGVLNENN
;
A
#
# COMPACT_ATOMS: atom_id res chain seq x y z
N MET A 1 0.38 -20.59 7.04
CA MET A 1 0.01 -19.19 6.72
C MET A 1 0.14 -18.90 5.22
N LEU A 2 -0.77 -19.45 4.40
CA LEU A 2 -0.87 -19.14 2.96
C LEU A 2 -2.18 -18.42 2.61
N VAL A 3 -3.22 -18.61 3.44
CA VAL A 3 -4.56 -18.07 3.21
C VAL A 3 -4.57 -16.55 3.41
N VAL A 4 -4.01 -16.03 4.49
CA VAL A 4 -3.91 -14.56 4.74
C VAL A 4 -3.13 -13.86 3.62
N ASN A 5 -2.07 -14.51 3.12
CA ASN A 5 -1.24 -14.02 2.03
C ASN A 5 -2.02 -13.95 0.69
N ARG A 6 -2.92 -14.92 0.46
CA ARG A 6 -3.78 -14.96 -0.73
C ARG A 6 -4.98 -14.04 -0.59
N VAL A 7 -5.59 -13.93 0.59
CA VAL A 7 -6.74 -13.04 0.83
C VAL A 7 -6.30 -11.59 0.73
N ILE A 8 -5.25 -11.20 1.45
CA ILE A 8 -4.76 -9.81 1.42
C ILE A 8 -4.12 -9.48 0.07
N GLY A 9 -3.32 -10.38 -0.51
CA GLY A 9 -2.75 -10.16 -1.84
C GLY A 9 -3.83 -10.10 -2.93
N ASN A 10 -4.80 -11.00 -2.90
CA ASN A 10 -5.90 -10.97 -3.86
C ASN A 10 -6.78 -9.74 -3.61
N ASP A 11 -7.24 -9.42 -2.41
CA ASP A 11 -8.11 -8.25 -2.17
C ASP A 11 -7.41 -6.90 -2.40
N LEU A 12 -6.13 -6.74 -2.02
CA LEU A 12 -5.38 -5.51 -2.27
C LEU A 12 -5.13 -5.24 -3.76
N PHE A 13 -4.92 -6.30 -4.57
CA PHE A 13 -4.60 -6.16 -6.00
C PHE A 13 -5.76 -6.52 -6.94
N SER A 14 -6.84 -7.13 -6.45
CA SER A 14 -8.02 -7.53 -7.27
C SER A 14 -9.09 -6.45 -7.33
N LYS A 15 -9.08 -5.48 -6.41
CA LYS A 15 -9.86 -4.26 -6.60
C LYS A 15 -9.31 -3.53 -7.81
N SER A 16 -10.07 -3.64 -8.91
CA SER A 16 -9.80 -2.95 -10.17
C SER A 16 -10.10 -1.47 -9.97
N GLY A 17 -9.06 -0.69 -9.68
CA GLY A 17 -9.19 0.75 -9.50
C GLY A 17 -7.97 1.37 -8.84
N ILE A 18 -7.73 2.64 -9.19
CA ILE A 18 -6.75 3.48 -8.51
C ILE A 18 -7.30 3.78 -7.12
N PRO A 19 -6.53 3.59 -6.04
CA PRO A 19 -6.97 4.03 -4.74
C PRO A 19 -7.33 5.52 -4.78
N MET A 20 -8.53 5.90 -4.34
CA MET A 20 -9.03 7.29 -4.39
C MET A 20 -8.09 8.26 -3.68
N TYR A 21 -7.42 7.80 -2.61
CA TYR A 21 -6.42 8.61 -1.91
C TYR A 21 -5.10 8.76 -2.68
N PHE A 22 -4.82 7.88 -3.64
CA PHE A 22 -3.66 7.93 -4.53
C PHE A 22 -3.96 8.64 -5.85
N VAL A 23 -5.23 8.76 -6.26
CA VAL A 23 -5.63 9.48 -7.48
C VAL A 23 -5.04 10.88 -7.52
N ARG A 24 -4.95 11.57 -6.38
CA ARG A 24 -4.38 12.92 -6.31
C ARG A 24 -2.89 12.98 -6.70
N GLU A 25 -2.14 11.90 -6.48
CA GLU A 25 -0.71 11.81 -6.83
C GLU A 25 -0.51 11.62 -8.34
N VAL A 26 -1.52 11.10 -9.04
CA VAL A 26 -1.46 10.78 -10.47
C VAL A 26 -2.45 11.60 -11.31
N ALA A 27 -3.15 12.57 -10.69
CA ALA A 27 -4.21 13.34 -11.33
C ALA A 27 -3.72 14.30 -12.42
N ASP A 28 -2.42 14.64 -12.42
CA ASP A 28 -1.79 15.52 -13.41
C ASP A 28 -1.25 14.75 -14.62
N LEU A 29 -1.34 13.42 -14.61
CA LEU A 29 -0.77 12.53 -15.61
C LEU A 29 -1.83 12.03 -16.60
N ASP A 30 -1.38 11.66 -17.80
CA ASP A 30 -2.22 11.02 -18.80
C ASP A 30 -2.53 9.56 -18.43
N GLU A 31 -3.61 9.00 -18.99
CA GLU A 31 -4.11 7.66 -18.65
C GLU A 31 -3.04 6.56 -18.76
N ASP A 32 -2.21 6.60 -19.82
CA ASP A 32 -1.12 5.65 -20.02
C ASP A 32 -0.06 5.74 -18.91
N ASP A 33 0.35 6.95 -18.52
CA ASP A 33 1.31 7.17 -17.44
C ASP A 33 0.76 6.71 -16.09
N ILE A 34 -0.53 6.95 -15.84
CA ILE A 34 -1.23 6.48 -14.65
C ILE A 34 -1.17 4.94 -14.57
N ILE A 35 -1.48 4.27 -15.68
CA ILE A 35 -1.46 2.80 -15.76
C ILE A 35 -0.05 2.27 -15.49
N ASP A 36 0.98 2.87 -16.10
CA ASP A 36 2.37 2.46 -15.94
C ASP A 36 2.85 2.61 -14.49
N ILE A 37 2.55 3.74 -13.84
CA ILE A 37 2.90 3.97 -12.42
C ILE A 37 2.21 2.96 -11.52
N ILE A 38 0.94 2.67 -11.75
CA ILE A 38 0.19 1.70 -10.94
C ILE A 38 0.79 0.30 -11.11
N GLN A 39 1.07 -0.12 -12.34
CA GLN A 39 1.71 -1.41 -12.62
C GLN A 39 3.09 -1.50 -11.96
N GLU A 40 3.86 -0.42 -12.00
CA GLU A 40 5.17 -0.35 -11.36
C GLU A 40 5.04 -0.48 -9.82
N CYS A 41 4.10 0.25 -9.21
CA CYS A 41 3.82 0.16 -7.78
C CYS A 41 3.42 -1.26 -7.38
N GLN A 42 2.46 -1.87 -8.08
CA GLN A 42 2.02 -3.24 -7.83
C GLN A 42 3.16 -4.24 -8.00
N THR A 43 4.04 -4.03 -8.98
CA THR A 43 5.22 -4.86 -9.21
C THR A 43 6.21 -4.75 -8.05
N LYS A 44 6.50 -3.53 -7.57
CA LYS A 44 7.40 -3.29 -6.41
C LYS A 44 6.84 -3.91 -5.13
N ILE A 45 5.54 -3.75 -4.88
CA ILE A 45 4.87 -4.34 -3.72
C ILE A 45 4.92 -5.86 -3.81
N SER A 46 4.56 -6.44 -4.97
CA SER A 46 4.61 -7.89 -5.19
C SER A 46 6.01 -8.44 -4.99
N ARG A 47 7.04 -7.80 -5.58
CA ARG A 47 8.45 -8.18 -5.37
C ARG A 47 8.81 -8.19 -3.89
N THR A 48 8.40 -7.17 -3.15
CA THR A 48 8.65 -7.05 -1.70
C THR A 48 7.94 -8.13 -0.90
N LEU A 49 6.68 -8.42 -1.24
CA LEU A 49 5.86 -9.46 -0.61
C LEU A 49 6.43 -10.88 -0.84
N PHE A 50 6.89 -11.16 -2.06
CA PHE A 50 7.46 -12.46 -2.44
C PHE A 50 8.94 -12.62 -2.06
N ASN A 51 9.62 -11.54 -1.70
CA ASN A 51 11.00 -11.61 -1.22
C ASN A 51 11.05 -12.24 0.19
N LYS A 52 11.70 -13.40 0.31
CA LYS A 52 11.78 -14.17 1.57
C LYS A 52 12.43 -13.38 2.72
N ASN A 53 13.35 -12.46 2.43
CA ASN A 53 14.02 -11.65 3.43
C ASN A 53 13.13 -10.49 3.90
N ASN A 54 12.35 -9.89 2.99
CA ASN A 54 11.54 -8.70 3.28
C ASN A 54 10.10 -9.03 3.63
N LYS A 55 9.67 -10.28 3.49
CA LYS A 55 8.29 -10.70 3.78
C LYS A 55 7.86 -10.35 5.20
N LYS A 56 8.71 -10.58 6.20
CA LYS A 56 8.38 -10.26 7.60
C LYS A 56 8.25 -8.74 7.80
N ALA A 57 9.17 -7.97 7.24
CA ALA A 57 9.13 -6.51 7.25
C ALA A 57 7.85 -5.96 6.59
N PHE A 58 7.49 -6.51 5.43
CA PHE A 58 6.26 -6.17 4.73
C PHE A 58 5.00 -6.39 5.59
N TRP A 59 4.89 -7.53 6.28
CA TRP A 59 3.75 -7.80 7.15
C TRP A 59 3.67 -6.84 8.33
N ILE A 60 4.81 -6.53 8.95
CA ILE A 60 4.87 -5.56 10.05
C ILE A 60 4.47 -4.17 9.55
N LEU A 61 4.95 -3.78 8.36
CA LEU A 61 4.56 -2.53 7.72
C LEU A 61 3.05 -2.47 7.49
N LEU A 62 2.49 -3.52 6.88
CA LEU A 62 1.06 -3.61 6.58
C LEU A 62 0.21 -3.51 7.85
N GLU A 63 0.57 -4.25 8.91
CA GLU A 63 -0.11 -4.20 10.20
C GLU A 63 -0.11 -2.79 10.78
N LYS A 64 1.04 -2.11 10.70
CA LYS A 64 1.18 -0.73 11.17
C LYS A 64 0.32 0.25 10.37
N ILE A 65 0.30 0.11 9.04
CA ILE A 65 -0.58 0.90 8.17
C ILE A 65 -2.05 0.68 8.54
N MET A 66 -2.48 -0.57 8.72
CA MET A 66 -3.86 -0.89 9.11
C MET A 66 -4.22 -0.27 10.46
N LEU A 67 -3.33 -0.35 11.45
CA LEU A 67 -3.51 0.26 12.77
C LEU A 67 -3.65 1.78 12.68
N GLU A 68 -2.77 2.45 11.93
CA GLU A 68 -2.82 3.91 11.75
C GLU A 68 -4.09 4.34 10.97
N ALA A 69 -4.45 3.61 9.92
CA ALA A 69 -5.66 3.86 9.15
C ALA A 69 -6.94 3.66 9.99
N THR A 70 -6.93 2.71 10.92
CA THR A 70 -8.06 2.44 11.82
C THR A 70 -8.14 3.47 12.96
N HIS A 71 -7.00 3.85 13.56
CA HIS A 71 -6.97 4.87 14.62
C HIS A 71 -7.27 6.27 14.09
N ASN A 72 -6.79 6.59 12.89
CA ASN A 72 -6.91 7.92 12.28
C ASN A 72 -7.54 7.83 10.89
N PRO A 73 -8.86 7.57 10.78
CA PRO A 73 -9.54 7.43 9.48
C PRO A 73 -9.48 8.71 8.62
N THR A 74 -9.30 9.88 9.24
CA THR A 74 -9.16 11.18 8.55
C THR A 74 -7.73 11.48 8.12
N ALA A 75 -6.71 10.75 8.61
CA ALA A 75 -5.31 11.00 8.26
C ALA A 75 -5.07 10.76 6.77
N ASN A 76 -4.30 11.64 6.12
CA ASN A 76 -3.98 11.44 4.71
C ASN A 76 -2.91 10.33 4.56
N ILE A 77 -2.69 9.86 3.34
CA ILE A 77 -1.73 8.78 3.07
C ILE A 77 -0.27 9.17 3.41
N HIS A 78 0.05 10.46 3.32
CA HIS A 78 1.36 11.02 3.69
C HIS A 78 1.54 11.10 5.22
N ASP A 79 0.49 11.37 5.98
CA ASP A 79 0.48 11.41 7.45
C ASP A 79 0.71 10.00 7.99
N ILE A 80 -0.01 9.01 7.43
CA ILE A 80 0.17 7.60 7.77
C ILE A 80 1.59 7.17 7.41
N LEU A 81 2.07 7.55 6.22
CA LEU A 81 3.45 7.27 5.83
C LEU A 81 4.43 7.88 6.86
N SER A 82 4.24 9.15 7.23
CA SER A 82 5.06 9.86 8.23
C SER A 82 5.01 9.24 9.63
N ALA A 83 3.92 8.59 10.00
CA ALA A 83 3.79 7.85 11.26
C ALA A 83 4.55 6.52 11.26
N ILE A 84 4.88 5.97 10.08
CA ILE A 84 5.68 4.75 9.96
C ILE A 84 7.15 5.07 10.23
N ASN A 85 7.72 4.41 11.25
CA ASN A 85 9.14 4.50 11.61
C ASN A 85 10.07 4.36 10.40
N SER A 86 11.10 5.20 10.35
CA SER A 86 12.14 5.21 9.32
C SER A 86 12.83 3.86 9.14
N GLU A 87 13.12 3.14 10.23
CA GLU A 87 13.71 1.78 10.19
C GLU A 87 12.84 0.78 9.42
N LEU A 88 11.51 0.91 9.54
CA LEU A 88 10.56 0.05 8.81
C LEU A 88 10.57 0.39 7.32
N ARG A 89 10.68 1.67 6.96
CA ARG A 89 10.84 2.09 5.56
C ARG A 89 12.15 1.57 4.97
N GLU A 90 13.25 1.67 5.70
CA GLU A 90 14.55 1.12 5.27
C GLU A 90 14.52 -0.41 5.12
N SER A 91 13.73 -1.10 5.95
CA SER A 91 13.55 -2.55 5.85
C SER A 91 12.81 -3.01 4.58
N VAL A 92 12.04 -2.11 3.96
CA VAL A 92 11.38 -2.32 2.67
C VAL A 92 12.04 -1.48 1.57
N PHE A 93 13.38 -1.49 1.51
CA PHE A 93 14.19 -0.78 0.50
C PHE A 93 13.78 -1.04 -0.97
N THR A 94 12.99 -2.09 -1.24
CA THR A 94 12.46 -2.43 -2.55
C THR A 94 11.18 -1.66 -2.93
N MET A 95 10.60 -0.89 -2.00
CA MET A 95 9.46 -0.02 -2.22
C MET A 95 9.89 1.44 -2.08
N ASP A 96 9.71 2.20 -3.15
CA ASP A 96 9.84 3.66 -3.11
C ASP A 96 8.63 4.30 -2.42
N ASP A 97 8.74 5.58 -2.06
CA ASP A 97 7.66 6.33 -1.39
C ASP A 97 6.33 6.25 -2.17
N GLN A 98 6.35 6.28 -3.50
CA GLN A 98 5.13 6.12 -4.31
C GLN A 98 4.45 4.75 -4.12
N ALA A 99 5.24 3.66 -4.08
CA ALA A 99 4.69 2.33 -3.85
C ALA A 99 4.15 2.17 -2.42
N LEU A 100 4.77 2.84 -1.45
CA LEU A 100 4.28 2.92 -0.08
C LEU A 100 2.97 3.69 0.01
N LEU A 101 2.90 4.86 -0.63
CA LEU A 101 1.68 5.67 -0.70
C LEU A 101 0.54 4.91 -1.36
N TYR A 102 0.81 4.19 -2.45
CA TYR A 102 -0.17 3.33 -3.10
C TYR A 102 -0.67 2.23 -2.15
N LEU A 103 0.24 1.53 -1.47
CA LEU A 103 -0.13 0.49 -0.50
C LEU A 103 -0.99 1.05 0.64
N ILE A 104 -0.62 2.21 1.20
CA ILE A 104 -1.35 2.88 2.27
C ILE A 104 -2.75 3.27 1.79
N ALA A 105 -2.85 3.85 0.58
CA ALA A 105 -4.12 4.23 -0.01
C ALA A 105 -5.04 3.01 -0.19
N SER A 106 -4.52 1.92 -0.75
CA SER A 106 -5.25 0.66 -0.92
C SER A 106 -5.73 0.07 0.40
N VAL A 107 -4.86 0.04 1.42
CA VAL A 107 -5.21 -0.47 2.75
C VAL A 107 -6.27 0.41 3.41
N LYS A 108 -6.09 1.73 3.36
CA LYS A 108 -7.03 2.68 3.93
C LYS A 108 -8.42 2.54 3.31
N GLU A 109 -8.51 2.40 1.99
CA GLU A 109 -9.78 2.11 1.32
C GLU A 109 -10.34 0.73 1.62
N GLY A 110 -9.48 -0.28 1.80
CA GLY A 110 -9.90 -1.61 2.26
C GLY A 110 -10.61 -1.51 3.62
N VAL A 111 -9.95 -0.90 4.60
CA VAL A 111 -10.46 -0.74 5.97
C VAL A 111 -11.73 0.11 6.01
N LEU A 112 -11.80 1.21 5.25
CA LEU A 112 -13.00 2.07 5.23
C LEU A 112 -14.20 1.40 4.52
N ASN A 113 -13.94 0.59 3.49
CA ASN A 113 -15.01 -0.11 2.76
C ASN A 113 -15.53 -1.36 3.50
N GLU A 114 -14.73 -2.07 4.29
CA GLU A 114 -15.22 -3.19 5.12
C GLU A 114 -16.12 -2.75 6.28
N ASN A 115 -16.09 -1.47 6.66
CA ASN A 115 -16.96 -0.89 7.70
C ASN A 115 -18.30 -0.34 7.16
N ASN A 116 -18.66 -0.58 5.90
CA ASN A 116 -19.95 -0.22 5.30
C ASN A 116 -20.77 -1.43 4.87
#